data_AF-A0A3M2B5M0-F1
#
_entry.id   AF-A0A3M2B5M0-F1
#
_cell.length_a   1.000
_cell.length_b   1.000
_cell.length_c   1.000
_cell.angle_alpha   90.00
_cell.angle_beta   90.00
_cell.angle_gamma   90.00
#
_symmetry.space_group_name_H-M   'P 1'
#
loop_
_entity.id
_entity.type
_entity.pdbx_description
1 polymer ?
#
loop_
_entity_poly.entity_id
_entity_poly.type
_entity_poly.pdbx_seq_one_letter_code
_entity_poly.pdbx_strand_id
1 'polypeptide(L)'
;MTRRGFSLLEVMLAIGIVLVLSGVIYAFLFDLMDARERIVRYSDRSRVGIGMMETIERDLMTTLAGSSRFGAGIKGGSTWLTLLSRSVTLPIETDSQTVLGDLQGVKFEWQPGRGELRASRWDVLSGETALSEVISEEIEHLQIRYYDGRAWRGTFDSSTTGRLPVALEVAVWFGTPRRPAPSAGSFESVGFRDEPGFNEAFDPGSWERETTDVQLPTREPDRVRVMVIPDGPEVGMEASP
;
A
#
# COMPACT_ATOMS: atom_id res chain seq x y z
N MET A 1 32.24 -63.63 -33.90
CA MET A 1 31.83 -62.39 -33.20
C MET A 1 31.51 -61.33 -34.24
N THR A 2 30.23 -61.14 -34.59
CA THR A 2 29.82 -60.10 -35.54
C THR A 2 29.55 -58.81 -34.79
N ARG A 3 30.47 -57.84 -34.88
CA ARG A 3 30.20 -56.47 -34.47
C ARG A 3 29.27 -55.85 -35.52
N ARG A 4 28.00 -55.65 -35.17
CA ARG A 4 27.07 -54.87 -36.00
C ARG A 4 27.32 -53.39 -35.71
N GLY A 5 27.70 -52.62 -36.73
CA GLY A 5 27.81 -51.16 -36.63
C GLY A 5 26.43 -50.51 -36.69
N PHE A 6 26.26 -49.39 -35.99
CA PHE A 6 25.04 -48.59 -36.04
C PHE A 6 24.78 -48.06 -37.45
N SER A 7 23.53 -48.09 -37.87
CA SER A 7 23.08 -47.50 -39.14
C SER A 7 23.14 -45.98 -39.07
N LEU A 8 23.59 -45.31 -40.14
CA LEU A 8 23.55 -43.83 -40.25
C LEU A 8 22.12 -43.28 -40.01
N LEU A 9 21.10 -44.01 -40.46
CA LEU A 9 19.70 -43.63 -40.26
C LEU A 9 19.30 -43.67 -38.77
N GLU A 10 19.85 -44.60 -38.01
CA GLU A 10 19.58 -44.74 -36.57
C GLU A 10 20.22 -43.60 -35.78
N VAL A 11 21.43 -43.18 -36.16
CA VAL A 11 22.09 -41.99 -35.58
C VAL A 11 21.30 -40.72 -35.89
N MET A 12 20.83 -40.55 -37.12
CA MET A 12 20.00 -39.41 -37.50
C MET A 12 18.68 -39.38 -36.74
N LEU A 13 18.02 -40.54 -36.57
CA LEU A 13 16.80 -40.65 -35.79
C LEU A 13 17.04 -40.30 -34.32
N ALA A 14 18.12 -40.82 -33.72
CA ALA A 14 18.48 -40.52 -32.34
C ALA A 14 18.73 -39.02 -32.14
N ILE A 15 19.46 -38.37 -33.06
CA ILE A 15 19.69 -36.92 -33.03
C ILE A 15 18.36 -36.16 -33.17
N GLY A 16 17.48 -36.60 -34.08
CA GLY A 16 16.15 -35.99 -34.26
C GLY A 16 15.31 -36.05 -32.99
N ILE A 17 15.29 -37.20 -32.31
CA ILE A 17 14.58 -37.37 -31.03
C ILE A 17 15.19 -36.48 -29.95
N VAL A 18 16.52 -36.42 -29.83
CA VAL A 18 17.21 -35.55 -28.85
C VAL A 18 16.89 -34.09 -29.09
N LEU A 19 16.84 -33.63 -30.35
CA LEU A 19 16.48 -32.25 -30.69
C LEU A 19 15.02 -31.93 -30.30
N VAL A 20 14.09 -32.83 -30.59
CA VAL A 20 12.68 -32.67 -30.20
C VAL A 20 12.53 -32.64 -28.68
N LEU A 21 13.15 -33.58 -27.97
CA LEU A 21 13.15 -33.61 -26.51
C LEU A 21 13.73 -32.33 -25.91
N SER A 22 14.84 -31.84 -26.47
CA SER A 22 15.46 -30.59 -26.02
C SER A 22 14.52 -29.40 -26.22
N GLY A 23 13.79 -29.35 -27.33
CA GLY A 23 12.79 -28.31 -27.59
C GLY A 23 11.64 -28.33 -26.58
N VAL A 24 11.14 -29.51 -26.23
CA VAL A 24 10.07 -29.66 -25.23
C VAL A 24 10.55 -29.23 -23.84
N ILE A 25 11.76 -29.64 -23.44
CA ILE A 25 12.36 -29.22 -22.17
C ILE A 25 12.53 -27.71 -22.13
N TYR A 26 12.99 -27.10 -23.23
CA TYR A 26 13.14 -25.65 -23.32
C TYR A 26 11.80 -24.96 -23.13
N ALA A 27 10.76 -25.33 -23.89
CA ALA A 27 9.42 -24.76 -23.74
C ALA A 27 8.89 -24.86 -22.30
N PHE A 28 9.02 -26.03 -21.68
CA PHE A 28 8.63 -26.24 -20.29
C PHE A 28 9.39 -25.33 -19.30
N LEU A 29 10.69 -25.09 -19.52
CA LEU A 29 11.46 -24.18 -18.68
C LEU A 29 10.94 -22.73 -18.77
N PHE A 30 10.55 -22.25 -19.95
CA PHE A 30 9.94 -20.91 -20.09
C PHE A 30 8.60 -20.84 -19.37
N ASP A 31 7.74 -21.84 -19.56
CA ASP A 31 6.44 -21.89 -18.88
C ASP A 31 6.60 -21.86 -17.36
N LEU A 32 7.61 -22.58 -16.83
CA LEU A 32 7.90 -22.59 -15.40
C LEU A 32 8.40 -21.23 -14.90
N MET A 33 9.24 -20.54 -15.66
CA MET A 33 9.71 -19.19 -15.30
C MET A 33 8.57 -18.18 -15.27
N ASP A 34 7.69 -18.21 -16.27
CA ASP A 34 6.52 -17.33 -16.34
C ASP A 34 5.53 -17.63 -15.21
N ALA A 35 5.32 -18.90 -14.88
CA ALA A 35 4.50 -19.31 -13.75
C ALA A 35 5.08 -18.80 -12.43
N ARG A 36 6.40 -18.94 -12.24
CA ARG A 36 7.12 -18.44 -11.06
C ARG A 36 6.97 -16.93 -10.92
N GLU A 37 7.15 -16.17 -12.00
CA GLU A 37 7.04 -14.71 -11.98
C GLU A 37 5.61 -14.26 -11.63
N ARG A 38 4.59 -14.93 -12.15
CA ARG A 38 3.18 -14.67 -11.78
C ARG A 38 2.92 -14.92 -10.29
N ILE A 39 3.46 -16.01 -9.72
CA ILE A 39 3.30 -16.33 -8.30
C ILE A 39 3.98 -15.29 -7.41
N VAL A 40 5.20 -14.86 -7.75
CA VAL A 40 5.93 -13.83 -7.00
C VAL A 40 5.13 -12.53 -6.98
N ARG A 41 4.67 -12.06 -8.15
CA ARG A 41 3.84 -10.84 -8.23
C ARG A 41 2.55 -10.94 -7.42
N TYR A 42 1.86 -12.08 -7.48
CA TYR A 42 0.65 -12.29 -6.68
C TYR A 42 0.94 -12.24 -5.17
N SER A 43 2.05 -12.85 -4.75
CA SER A 43 2.51 -12.82 -3.36
C SER A 43 2.83 -11.39 -2.90
N ASP A 44 3.54 -10.60 -3.71
CA ASP A 44 3.92 -9.22 -3.35
C ASP A 44 2.69 -8.32 -3.22
N ARG A 45 1.73 -8.41 -4.16
CA ARG A 45 0.43 -7.72 -4.05
C ARG A 45 -0.33 -8.12 -2.80
N SER A 46 -0.37 -9.43 -2.50
CA SER A 46 -1.08 -9.90 -1.33
C SER A 46 -0.43 -9.42 -0.03
N ARG A 47 0.91 -9.34 0.03
CA ARG A 47 1.64 -8.82 1.19
C ARG A 47 1.36 -7.34 1.42
N VAL A 48 1.45 -6.52 0.37
CA VAL A 48 1.14 -5.08 0.44
C VAL A 48 -0.31 -4.87 0.90
N GLY A 49 -1.26 -5.56 0.26
CA GLY A 49 -2.68 -5.43 0.58
C GLY A 49 -2.99 -5.84 2.02
N ILE A 50 -2.52 -7.00 2.47
CA ILE A 50 -2.74 -7.47 3.85
C ILE A 50 -2.05 -6.54 4.85
N GLY A 51 -0.78 -6.20 4.63
CA GLY A 51 0.00 -5.38 5.56
C GLY A 51 -0.59 -3.97 5.75
N MET A 52 -1.04 -3.34 4.67
CA MET A 52 -1.74 -2.04 4.76
C MET A 52 -3.03 -2.18 5.57
N MET A 53 -3.86 -3.17 5.26
CA MET A 53 -5.16 -3.36 5.92
C MET A 53 -5.00 -3.68 7.41
N GLU A 54 -4.04 -4.54 7.77
CA GLU A 54 -3.72 -4.85 9.18
C GLU A 54 -3.18 -3.63 9.93
N THR A 55 -2.41 -2.78 9.26
CA THR A 55 -1.91 -1.54 9.86
C THR A 55 -3.05 -0.56 10.11
N ILE A 56 -3.91 -0.33 9.11
CA ILE A 56 -5.11 0.52 9.25
C ILE A 56 -6.00 -0.02 10.38
N GLU A 57 -6.29 -1.32 10.39
CA GLU A 57 -7.12 -1.93 11.43
C GLU A 57 -6.49 -1.74 12.83
N ARG A 58 -5.20 -2.00 12.98
CA ARG A 58 -4.48 -1.81 14.24
C ARG A 58 -4.56 -0.36 14.72
N ASP A 59 -4.35 0.60 13.82
CA ASP A 59 -4.42 2.03 14.17
C ASP A 59 -5.86 2.48 14.47
N LEU A 60 -6.86 1.90 13.81
CA LEU A 60 -8.28 2.13 14.11
C LEU A 60 -8.67 1.64 15.51
N MET A 61 -8.07 0.55 16.00
CA MET A 61 -8.33 0.02 17.35
C MET A 61 -7.89 0.96 18.47
N THR A 62 -6.97 1.88 18.21
CA THR A 62 -6.48 2.86 19.19
C THR A 62 -6.66 4.30 18.72
N THR A 63 -7.52 4.51 17.71
CA THR A 63 -7.83 5.82 17.16
C THR A 63 -8.66 6.66 18.11
N LEU A 64 -8.39 7.95 18.15
CA LEU A 64 -9.18 8.93 18.91
C LEU A 64 -10.08 9.73 17.96
N ALA A 65 -11.22 10.25 18.42
CA ALA A 65 -12.05 11.16 17.62
C ALA A 65 -11.36 12.48 17.26
N GLY A 66 -10.23 12.79 17.90
CA GLY A 66 -9.50 14.05 17.76
C GLY A 66 -9.71 14.98 18.94
N SER A 67 -8.95 16.07 18.97
CA SER A 67 -9.05 17.11 20.00
C SER A 67 -8.69 18.47 19.42
N SER A 68 -9.06 19.55 20.09
CA SER A 68 -8.67 20.91 19.70
C SER A 68 -7.15 21.12 19.65
N ARG A 69 -6.37 20.29 20.36
CA ARG A 69 -4.91 20.35 20.41
C ARG A 69 -4.22 19.59 19.28
N PHE A 70 -4.78 18.47 18.84
CA PHE A 70 -4.13 17.53 17.91
C PHE A 70 -4.84 17.41 16.56
N GLY A 71 -5.97 18.08 16.38
CA GLY A 71 -6.78 18.02 15.16
C GLY A 71 -7.70 16.80 15.11
N ALA A 72 -8.17 16.49 13.90
CA ALA A 72 -9.02 15.34 13.62
C ALA A 72 -8.24 14.03 13.82
N GLY A 73 -8.81 13.09 14.56
CA GLY A 73 -8.19 11.78 14.71
C GLY A 73 -8.51 10.81 13.57
N ILE A 74 -9.58 11.04 12.81
CA ILE A 74 -9.72 10.51 11.44
C ILE A 74 -10.04 11.65 10.50
N LYS A 75 -9.24 11.77 9.44
CA LYS A 75 -9.54 12.67 8.33
C LYS A 75 -9.14 11.99 7.04
N GLY A 76 -10.00 12.04 6.03
CA GLY A 76 -9.65 11.42 4.76
C GLY A 76 -10.67 11.65 3.66
N GLY A 77 -10.21 11.34 2.44
CA GLY A 77 -11.01 11.29 1.24
C GLY A 77 -11.11 9.86 0.72
N SER A 78 -11.49 9.73 -0.55
CA SER A 78 -11.64 8.43 -1.22
C SER A 78 -10.29 7.78 -1.54
N THR A 79 -9.21 8.56 -1.64
CA THR A 79 -7.88 8.08 -2.07
C THR A 79 -6.80 8.24 -0.99
N TRP A 80 -7.16 8.80 0.16
CA TRP A 80 -6.23 9.04 1.24
C TRP A 80 -6.92 9.00 2.59
N LEU A 81 -6.16 8.62 3.61
CA LEU A 81 -6.62 8.46 4.98
C LEU A 81 -5.51 8.89 5.93
N THR A 82 -5.86 9.77 6.86
CA THR A 82 -5.03 10.14 8.01
C THR A 82 -5.71 9.66 9.29
N LEU A 83 -4.93 8.99 10.13
CA LEU A 83 -5.34 8.45 11.42
C LEU A 83 -4.41 8.97 12.52
N LEU A 84 -4.97 9.32 13.67
CA LEU A 84 -4.23 9.53 14.90
C LEU A 84 -4.54 8.40 15.87
N SER A 85 -3.54 7.60 16.16
CA SER A 85 -3.64 6.41 17.01
C SER A 85 -2.77 6.55 18.25
N ARG A 86 -3.22 5.96 19.36
CA ARG A 86 -2.36 5.80 20.55
C ARG A 86 -1.51 4.55 20.43
N SER A 87 -0.22 4.67 20.71
CA SER A 87 0.71 3.56 20.66
C SER A 87 1.74 3.66 21.77
N VAL A 88 1.93 2.55 22.49
CA VAL A 88 2.99 2.43 23.48
C VAL A 88 4.26 1.98 22.77
N THR A 89 5.18 2.89 22.51
CA THR A 89 6.54 2.54 22.08
C THR A 89 7.37 2.26 23.32
N LEU A 90 7.85 1.02 23.48
CA LEU A 90 8.79 0.68 24.54
C LEU A 90 10.16 1.30 24.20
N PRO A 91 10.78 2.07 25.09
CA PRO A 91 12.10 2.63 24.82
C PRO A 91 13.12 1.48 24.76
N ILE A 92 13.79 1.34 23.62
CA ILE A 92 14.97 0.49 23.49
C ILE A 92 16.17 1.44 23.57
N GLU A 93 16.89 1.37 24.69
CA GLU A 93 18.16 2.04 25.03
C GLU A 93 18.18 3.47 25.63
N THR A 94 19.29 3.70 26.35
CA THR A 94 19.50 4.48 27.58
C THR A 94 19.62 5.99 27.39
N ASP A 95 18.62 6.64 26.80
CA ASP A 95 18.50 8.11 26.93
C ASP A 95 17.11 8.47 27.48
N SER A 96 17.08 8.52 28.80
CA SER A 96 15.94 8.84 29.63
C SER A 96 15.52 10.30 29.43
N GLN A 97 14.73 10.59 28.39
CA GLN A 97 13.79 11.73 28.39
C GLN A 97 12.63 11.69 27.39
N THR A 98 12.49 10.67 26.53
CA THR A 98 11.35 10.56 25.59
C THR A 98 10.51 9.30 25.84
N VAL A 99 9.93 9.19 27.03
CA VAL A 99 9.05 8.06 27.42
C VAL A 99 7.55 8.35 27.14
N LEU A 100 7.20 9.44 26.45
CA LEU A 100 5.80 9.87 26.31
C LEU A 100 5.42 10.40 24.92
N GLY A 101 5.83 9.70 23.85
CA GLY A 101 5.30 9.89 22.50
C GLY A 101 4.10 8.97 22.21
N ASP A 102 3.07 8.97 23.06
CA ASP A 102 1.92 8.03 22.97
C ASP A 102 1.03 8.29 21.74
N LEU A 103 1.08 9.48 21.14
CA LEU A 103 0.24 9.84 20.00
C LEU A 103 1.01 9.80 18.69
N GLN A 104 0.61 8.88 17.81
CA GLN A 104 1.22 8.65 16.51
C GLN A 104 0.24 9.05 15.41
N GLY A 105 0.75 9.66 14.34
CA GLY A 105 0.01 9.93 13.12
C GLY A 105 0.44 8.97 12.02
N VAL A 106 -0.54 8.45 11.28
CA VAL A 106 -0.31 7.64 10.07
C VAL A 106 -1.13 8.23 8.94
N LYS A 107 -0.53 8.32 7.75
CA LYS A 107 -1.21 8.72 6.51
C LYS A 107 -0.96 7.68 5.43
N PHE A 108 -2.03 7.26 4.78
CA PHE A 108 -1.99 6.53 3.52
C PHE A 108 -2.49 7.45 2.40
N GLU A 109 -1.77 7.52 1.30
CA GLU A 109 -2.12 8.36 0.16
C GLU A 109 -1.81 7.63 -1.14
N TRP A 110 -2.86 7.41 -1.94
CA TRP A 110 -2.71 6.92 -3.29
C TRP A 110 -2.66 8.07 -4.28
N GLN A 111 -1.68 8.04 -5.18
CA GLN A 111 -1.49 9.02 -6.24
C GLN A 111 -1.96 8.44 -7.58
N PRO A 112 -3.17 8.77 -8.06
CA PRO A 112 -3.74 8.17 -9.27
C PRO A 112 -2.86 8.37 -10.50
N GLY A 113 -2.22 9.54 -10.61
CA GLY A 113 -1.33 9.87 -11.71
C GLY A 113 -0.09 8.98 -11.81
N ARG A 114 0.36 8.36 -10.70
CA ARG A 114 1.55 7.50 -10.65
C ARG A 114 1.23 6.02 -10.42
N GLY A 115 0.11 5.71 -9.79
CA GLY A 115 -0.17 4.35 -9.28
C GLY A 115 0.59 4.03 -7.99
N GLU A 116 1.18 5.06 -7.37
CA GLU A 116 1.96 4.94 -6.15
C GLU A 116 1.05 5.07 -4.93
N LEU A 117 1.15 4.10 -4.04
CA LEU A 117 0.64 4.18 -2.69
C LEU A 117 1.78 4.53 -1.75
N ARG A 118 1.59 5.63 -1.01
CA ARG A 118 2.54 6.14 -0.04
C ARG A 118 2.01 6.01 1.35
N ALA A 119 2.89 5.67 2.28
CA ALA A 119 2.61 5.69 3.70
C ALA A 119 3.58 6.67 4.39
N SER A 120 3.10 7.40 5.38
CA SER A 120 3.95 8.22 6.24
C SER A 120 3.52 8.08 7.69
N ARG A 121 4.49 8.05 8.60
CA ARG A 121 4.27 7.98 10.05
C ARG A 121 5.05 9.09 10.75
N TRP A 122 4.46 9.67 11.78
CA TRP A 122 5.11 10.69 12.61
C TRP A 122 4.65 10.62 14.06
N ASP A 123 5.50 11.10 14.95
CA ASP A 123 5.12 11.40 16.33
C ASP A 123 4.46 12.79 16.36
N VAL A 124 3.22 12.85 16.83
CA VAL A 124 2.43 14.09 16.86
C VAL A 124 3.01 15.09 17.87
N LEU A 125 3.70 14.60 18.90
CA LEU A 125 4.24 15.42 19.99
C LEU A 125 5.66 15.91 19.72
N SER A 126 6.46 15.17 18.94
CA SER A 126 7.82 15.58 18.59
C SER A 126 7.84 16.76 17.59
N GLY A 127 6.79 16.89 16.78
CA GLY A 127 6.74 17.87 15.70
C GLY A 127 7.68 17.54 14.53
N GLU A 128 8.24 16.32 14.51
CA GLU A 128 9.08 15.86 13.41
C GLU A 128 8.28 15.68 12.11
N THR A 129 8.91 16.00 10.99
CA THR A 129 8.32 15.80 9.67
C THR A 129 8.21 14.31 9.36
N ALA A 130 7.02 13.86 8.99
CA ALA A 130 6.77 12.48 8.59
C ALA A 130 7.62 12.10 7.37
N LEU A 131 8.39 11.02 7.46
CA LEU A 131 9.02 10.42 6.28
C LEU A 131 7.95 9.70 5.47
N SER A 132 7.81 10.06 4.19
CA SER A 132 6.90 9.40 3.26
C SER A 132 7.65 8.34 2.44
N GLU A 133 7.20 7.10 2.53
CA GLU A 133 7.73 5.95 1.80
C GLU A 133 6.72 5.46 0.75
N VAL A 134 7.21 5.02 -0.40
CA VAL A 134 6.40 4.32 -1.41
C VAL A 134 6.27 2.86 -0.99
N ILE A 135 5.05 2.43 -0.63
CA ILE A 135 4.78 1.05 -0.22
C ILE A 135 4.35 0.16 -1.39
N SER A 136 3.88 0.75 -2.50
CA SER A 136 3.59 0.02 -3.73
C SER A 136 3.48 0.95 -4.93
N GLU A 137 3.92 0.49 -6.10
CA GLU A 137 3.75 1.15 -7.41
C GLU A 137 2.71 0.41 -8.29
N GLU A 138 2.06 -0.62 -7.74
CA GLU A 138 1.15 -1.50 -8.48
C GLU A 138 -0.33 -1.21 -8.18
N ILE A 139 -0.65 -0.10 -7.51
CA ILE A 139 -2.03 0.24 -7.16
C ILE A 139 -2.68 0.98 -8.32
N GLU A 140 -3.61 0.29 -8.99
CA GLU A 140 -4.45 0.87 -10.05
C GLU A 140 -5.53 1.77 -9.48
N HIS A 141 -6.11 1.38 -8.34
CA HIS A 141 -7.13 2.16 -7.68
C HIS A 141 -7.14 1.89 -6.17
N LEU A 142 -7.36 2.93 -5.38
CA LEU A 142 -7.65 2.85 -3.96
C LEU A 142 -8.94 3.61 -3.70
N GLN A 143 -9.89 2.95 -3.03
CA GLN A 143 -11.12 3.56 -2.56
C GLN A 143 -11.24 3.39 -1.06
N ILE A 144 -11.53 4.49 -0.37
CA ILE A 144 -11.80 4.54 1.06
C ILE A 144 -13.18 5.15 1.25
N ARG A 145 -14.03 4.47 2.03
CA ARG A 145 -15.37 4.94 2.37
C ARG A 145 -15.59 4.86 3.87
N TYR A 146 -16.40 5.79 4.36
CA TYR A 146 -16.65 6.01 5.78
C TYR A 146 -18.14 5.83 6.05
N TYR A 147 -18.49 4.91 6.95
CA TYR A 147 -19.87 4.70 7.36
C TYR A 147 -20.18 5.56 8.58
N ASP A 148 -21.12 6.49 8.45
CA ASP A 148 -21.49 7.44 9.51
C ASP A 148 -22.60 6.90 10.46
N GLY A 149 -23.00 5.64 10.24
CA GLY A 149 -24.11 4.98 10.91
C GLY A 149 -25.43 4.99 10.13
N ARG A 150 -25.48 5.65 8.97
CA ARG A 150 -26.67 5.71 8.10
C ARG A 150 -26.29 5.44 6.65
N ALA A 151 -25.21 6.04 6.19
CA ALA A 151 -24.75 5.94 4.81
C ALA A 151 -23.22 5.91 4.73
N TRP A 152 -22.74 5.26 3.68
CA TRP A 152 -21.34 5.29 3.28
C TRP A 152 -21.03 6.60 2.54
N ARG A 153 -19.93 7.26 2.93
CA ARG A 153 -19.46 8.52 2.36
C ARG A 153 -18.02 8.39 1.86
N GLY A 154 -17.65 9.17 0.85
CA GLY A 154 -16.28 9.19 0.30
C GLY A 154 -15.31 10.12 1.05
N THR A 155 -15.80 10.92 1.99
CA THR A 155 -14.98 11.84 2.79
C THR A 155 -15.44 11.83 4.24
N PHE A 156 -14.51 12.06 5.15
CA PHE A 156 -14.81 12.19 6.58
C PHE A 156 -13.79 13.10 7.27
N ASP A 157 -14.27 13.90 8.23
CA ASP A 157 -13.44 14.68 9.13
C ASP A 157 -14.04 14.61 10.54
N SER A 158 -13.34 13.92 11.44
CA SER A 158 -13.79 13.71 12.82
C SER A 158 -13.79 14.99 13.66
N SER A 159 -12.99 16.00 13.28
CA SER A 159 -12.98 17.30 13.98
C SER A 159 -14.25 18.11 13.70
N THR A 160 -14.79 18.00 12.48
CA THR A 160 -16.03 18.69 12.09
C THR A 160 -17.27 18.01 12.66
N THR A 161 -17.25 16.68 12.72
CA THR A 161 -18.40 15.88 13.18
C THR A 161 -18.38 15.63 14.69
N GLY A 162 -17.23 15.85 15.35
CA GLY A 162 -17.03 15.60 16.78
C GLY A 162 -17.11 14.12 17.16
N ARG A 163 -17.08 13.20 16.19
CA ARG A 163 -17.22 11.76 16.39
C ARG A 163 -16.44 10.97 15.35
N LEU A 164 -16.19 9.69 15.65
CA LEU A 164 -15.62 8.75 14.70
C LEU A 164 -16.70 8.22 13.73
N PRO A 165 -16.32 7.73 12.54
CA PRO A 165 -17.19 6.87 11.76
C PRO A 165 -17.46 5.57 12.51
N VAL A 166 -18.53 4.88 12.16
CA VAL A 166 -18.86 3.54 12.69
C VAL A 166 -17.94 2.48 12.08
N ALA A 167 -17.68 2.59 10.78
CA ALA A 167 -16.84 1.67 10.05
C ALA A 167 -16.14 2.37 8.89
N LEU A 168 -15.06 1.74 8.44
CA LEU A 168 -14.25 2.17 7.31
C LEU A 168 -14.12 1.00 6.32
N GLU A 169 -14.42 1.25 5.06
CA GLU A 169 -14.24 0.31 3.95
C GLU A 169 -13.02 0.75 3.16
N VAL A 170 -12.06 -0.14 2.98
CA VAL A 170 -10.93 0.05 2.07
C VAL A 170 -11.02 -1.00 0.98
N ALA A 171 -11.02 -0.54 -0.26
CA ALA A 171 -10.99 -1.37 -1.45
C ALA A 171 -9.77 -1.02 -2.31
N VAL A 172 -9.06 -2.06 -2.75
CA VAL A 172 -7.81 -1.95 -3.50
C VAL A 172 -7.90 -2.75 -4.78
N TRP A 173 -7.46 -2.14 -5.88
CA TRP A 173 -7.28 -2.73 -7.19
C TRP A 173 -5.80 -2.66 -7.56
N PHE A 174 -5.18 -3.81 -7.83
CA PHE A 174 -3.80 -3.94 -8.30
C PHE A 174 -3.76 -3.97 -9.82
N GLY A 175 -3.04 -3.04 -10.43
CA GLY A 175 -2.89 -2.93 -11.87
C GLY A 175 -1.69 -3.71 -12.41
N THR A 176 -1.38 -3.52 -13.68
CA THR A 176 -0.08 -3.94 -14.21
C THR A 176 1.01 -3.07 -13.59
N PRO A 177 2.16 -3.62 -13.15
CA PRO A 177 3.24 -2.81 -12.62
C PRO A 177 3.60 -1.74 -13.64
N ARG A 178 3.51 -0.47 -13.22
CA ARG A 178 3.95 0.62 -14.08
C ARG A 178 5.46 0.57 -14.03
N ARG A 179 6.13 0.26 -15.14
CA ARG A 179 7.59 0.40 -15.21
C ARG A 179 7.89 1.83 -14.77
N PRO A 180 8.70 2.06 -13.72
CA PRO A 180 9.09 3.41 -13.36
C PRO A 180 9.65 4.03 -14.63
N ALA A 181 9.07 5.16 -15.06
CA ALA A 181 9.66 5.91 -16.14
C ALA A 181 11.13 6.10 -15.74
N PRO A 182 12.11 5.83 -16.64
CA PRO A 182 13.49 6.13 -16.32
C PRO A 182 13.49 7.58 -15.84
N SER A 183 13.83 7.78 -14.57
CA SER A 183 14.00 9.13 -14.06
C SER A 183 15.03 9.75 -14.97
N ALA A 184 14.59 10.74 -15.75
CA ALA A 184 15.50 11.51 -16.58
C ALA A 184 16.43 12.25 -15.61
N GLY A 185 17.58 11.64 -15.34
CA GLY A 185 18.68 12.21 -14.57
C GLY A 185 18.63 11.94 -13.06
N SER A 186 19.35 10.92 -12.62
CA SER A 186 20.15 11.02 -11.38
C SER A 186 21.27 9.97 -11.38
N PHE A 187 22.17 10.11 -12.36
CA PHE A 187 23.58 9.74 -12.21
C PHE A 187 24.36 11.04 -12.44
N GLU A 188 25.31 11.34 -11.55
CA GLU A 188 26.03 12.62 -11.33
C GLU A 188 25.26 13.58 -10.39
N SER A 189 25.75 14.00 -9.22
CA SER A 189 27.12 14.17 -8.74
C SER A 189 27.17 14.14 -7.20
N VAL A 190 28.19 13.50 -6.63
CA VAL A 190 28.61 13.76 -5.25
C VAL A 190 29.29 15.13 -5.25
N GLY A 191 28.49 16.16 -5.05
CA GLY A 191 28.94 17.53 -4.90
C GLY A 191 28.21 18.14 -3.71
N PHE A 192 28.92 18.32 -2.59
CA PHE A 192 28.49 19.18 -1.50
C PHE A 192 28.17 20.57 -2.07
N ARG A 193 26.88 20.89 -2.18
CA ARG A 193 26.38 22.25 -2.34
C ARG A 193 25.48 22.54 -1.15
N ASP A 194 25.88 23.56 -0.38
CA ASP A 194 25.02 24.26 0.57
C ASP A 194 23.83 24.84 -0.20
N GLU A 195 22.74 24.06 -0.28
CA GLU A 195 21.43 24.56 -0.67
C GLU A 195 20.75 25.16 0.58
N PRO A 196 20.35 26.43 0.55
CA PRO A 196 19.67 27.04 1.68
C PRO A 196 18.22 26.53 1.75
N GLY A 197 17.93 25.74 2.80
CA GLY A 197 16.61 25.69 3.42
C GLY A 197 15.60 24.72 2.81
N PHE A 198 15.81 23.41 2.98
CA PHE A 198 14.73 22.42 3.00
C PHE A 198 13.99 22.51 4.36
N ASN A 199 13.39 23.67 4.60
CA ASN A 199 12.64 24.02 5.80
C ASN A 199 11.26 24.53 5.37
N GLU A 200 10.61 23.83 4.42
CA GLU A 200 9.17 23.94 4.28
C GLU A 200 8.55 23.34 5.53
N ALA A 201 8.24 24.22 6.48
CA ALA A 201 7.42 23.90 7.63
C ALA A 201 6.20 23.13 7.13
N PHE A 202 6.02 21.92 7.65
CA PHE A 202 4.82 21.13 7.44
C PHE A 202 3.60 22.01 7.75
N ASP A 203 2.86 22.39 6.72
CA ASP A 203 1.59 23.10 6.87
C ASP A 203 0.44 22.08 6.88
N PRO A 204 -0.11 21.72 8.05
CA PRO A 204 -1.30 20.88 8.16
C PRO A 204 -2.56 21.47 7.49
N GLY A 205 -2.50 22.70 6.96
CA GLY A 205 -3.55 23.34 6.17
C GLY A 205 -3.42 23.16 4.64
N SER A 206 -2.26 22.75 4.13
CA SER A 206 -1.99 22.66 2.67
C SER A 206 -2.65 21.47 1.95
N TRP A 207 -3.42 20.64 2.67
CA TRP A 207 -3.93 19.35 2.20
C TRP A 207 -5.34 19.36 1.61
N GLU A 208 -5.98 20.53 1.46
CA GLU A 208 -7.22 20.67 0.69
C GLU A 208 -6.93 20.59 -0.81
N ARG A 209 -6.54 19.40 -1.29
CA ARG A 209 -6.50 19.13 -2.74
C ARG A 209 -7.85 18.65 -3.22
N GLU A 210 -8.22 19.19 -4.38
CA GLU A 210 -9.39 18.84 -5.18
C GLU A 210 -9.55 17.31 -5.27
N THR A 211 -10.66 16.82 -4.71
CA THR A 211 -11.08 15.42 -4.85
C THR A 211 -11.24 15.14 -6.32
N THR A 212 -10.22 14.56 -6.94
CA THR A 212 -10.33 14.09 -8.32
C THR A 212 -11.36 12.97 -8.31
N ASP A 213 -12.48 13.15 -8.99
CA ASP A 213 -13.45 12.08 -9.25
C ASP A 213 -12.77 11.03 -10.14
N VAL A 214 -12.03 10.11 -9.52
CA VAL A 214 -11.39 9.01 -10.22
C VAL A 214 -12.45 7.97 -10.52
N GLN A 215 -12.68 7.71 -11.81
CA GLN A 215 -13.63 6.69 -12.23
C GLN A 215 -13.18 5.31 -11.73
N LEU A 216 -14.09 4.60 -11.05
CA LEU A 216 -13.82 3.27 -10.52
C LEU A 216 -13.62 2.26 -11.66
N PRO A 217 -12.70 1.30 -11.50
CA PRO A 217 -12.59 0.16 -12.42
C PRO A 217 -13.93 -0.59 -12.50
N THR A 218 -14.26 -1.12 -13.69
CA THR A 218 -15.47 -1.94 -13.88
C THR A 218 -15.35 -3.33 -13.27
N ARG A 219 -14.13 -3.76 -12.93
CA ARG A 219 -13.83 -5.03 -12.27
C ARG A 219 -13.98 -4.92 -10.75
N GLU A 220 -14.27 -6.04 -10.11
CA GLU A 220 -14.30 -6.14 -8.65
C GLU A 220 -12.92 -5.82 -8.01
N PRO A 221 -12.90 -5.28 -6.79
CA PRO A 221 -11.65 -5.04 -6.06
C PRO A 221 -10.92 -6.34 -5.78
N ASP A 222 -9.60 -6.31 -5.91
CA ASP A 222 -8.75 -7.46 -5.58
C ASP A 222 -8.76 -7.74 -4.07
N ARG A 223 -8.92 -6.68 -3.27
CA ARG A 223 -9.08 -6.74 -1.82
C ARG A 223 -10.09 -5.71 -1.38
N VAL A 224 -11.05 -6.13 -0.55
CA VAL A 224 -11.97 -5.24 0.16
C VAL A 224 -12.01 -5.64 1.61
N ARG A 225 -11.96 -4.66 2.51
CA ARG A 225 -12.12 -4.90 3.95
C ARG A 225 -12.95 -3.81 4.58
N VAL A 226 -13.95 -4.21 5.35
CA VAL A 226 -14.74 -3.35 6.23
C VAL A 226 -14.21 -3.52 7.64
N MET A 227 -13.82 -2.42 8.28
CA MET A 227 -13.24 -2.37 9.63
C MET A 227 -14.16 -1.53 10.51
N VAL A 228 -14.67 -2.13 11.59
CA VAL A 228 -15.50 -1.45 12.58
C VAL A 228 -14.60 -0.69 13.56
N ILE A 229 -15.00 0.53 13.91
CA ILE A 229 -14.24 1.39 14.81
C ILE A 229 -14.84 1.22 16.22
N PRO A 230 -14.09 0.71 17.21
CA PRO A 230 -14.62 0.39 18.53
C PRO A 230 -15.28 1.59 19.25
N ASP A 231 -14.67 2.77 19.11
CA ASP A 231 -15.16 4.02 19.69
C ASP A 231 -16.09 4.81 18.73
N GLY A 232 -16.54 4.16 17.65
CA GLY A 232 -17.57 4.67 16.76
C GLY A 232 -18.94 4.71 17.44
N PRO A 233 -19.90 5.50 16.93
CA PRO A 233 -21.23 5.53 17.50
C PRO A 233 -21.89 4.15 17.38
N GLU A 234 -22.51 3.67 18.46
CA GLU A 234 -23.26 2.41 18.42
C GLU A 234 -24.38 2.51 17.39
N VAL A 235 -24.28 1.67 16.35
CA VAL A 235 -25.36 1.45 15.41
C VAL A 235 -25.62 -0.03 15.44
N GLY A 236 -26.87 -0.40 15.69
CA GLY A 236 -27.31 -1.79 15.54
C GLY A 236 -27.06 -2.20 14.09
N MET A 237 -25.92 -2.84 13.83
CA MET A 237 -25.59 -3.40 12.53
C MET A 237 -26.47 -4.63 12.34
N GLU A 238 -27.67 -4.44 11.82
CA GLU A 238 -28.31 -5.51 11.06
C GLU A 238 -27.50 -5.67 9.77
N ALA A 239 -26.70 -6.74 9.72
CA ALA A 239 -25.98 -7.13 8.52
C ALA A 239 -27.01 -7.34 7.39
N SER A 240 -26.98 -6.46 6.39
CA SER A 240 -27.79 -6.65 5.19
C SER A 240 -27.17 -7.80 4.37
N PRO A 241 -27.99 -8.75 3.87
CA PRO A 241 -27.55 -10.01 3.27
C PRO A 241 -26.83 -9.86 1.92
#